data_AF-A0A384I786-F1
#
_entry.id   AF-A0A384I786-F1
#
_cell.length_a   1.000
_cell.length_b   1.000
_cell.length_c   1.000
_cell.angle_alpha   90.00
_cell.angle_beta   90.00
_cell.angle_gamma   90.00
#
_symmetry.space_group_name_H-M   'P 1'
#
loop_
_entity.id
_entity.type
_entity.pdbx_description
1 polymer ?
#
loop_
_entity_poly.entity_id
_entity_poly.type
_entity_poly.pdbx_seq_one_letter_code
_entity_poly.pdbx_strand_id
1 'polypeptide(L)'
;MAVSGRARALYQRIADRLRAQITDGTLAPGDRLPTEAEIAAEWDTTRSTAVQGLKVLVNEGLIISDRPRGYFVRSRRPMVYRPQGEFRKRPLSPEMDQFLTQMHEEGREASQHIEVKVETPSRHVRERLQMNEGELVVVRRRVRFVDGIPYNTNDSHFPLSLVQNSEIMNPDDIARGANVVLAELGYEQVRALDELHVRMPTPEEADRLQLGPGTPVAVHLCTGFTKNGRPVRAVVNVLPGDRHVITYERSRPQVADALTIRPAVATDLRTVIELWEHAASWLNKRGIDQWQYPPREERIKANIEAGECWIVEVDGAPVATITVDEHADPDFWTPSEADDPALYVHRMVVRRDVAGQDLGSAMLDWAGREALRQGKQLLRLDAWRSNDELQRYYSDRGFVHVRTVEAADRSSGALFQRAANYSRGDGPELKIELPDSTH
;
A
#
# COMPACT_ATOMS: atom_id res chain seq x y z
N MET A 1 -18.87 32.73 21.05
CA MET A 1 -18.58 33.38 22.35
C MET A 1 -17.18 33.94 22.28
N ALA A 2 -17.02 35.26 22.38
CA ALA A 2 -15.73 35.93 22.34
C ALA A 2 -15.03 35.79 23.70
N VAL A 3 -13.86 35.17 23.72
CA VAL A 3 -12.99 35.12 24.91
C VAL A 3 -12.35 36.51 25.05
N SER A 4 -12.63 37.21 26.15
CA SER A 4 -12.05 38.52 26.45
C SER A 4 -10.51 38.41 26.52
N GLY A 5 -9.83 39.09 25.59
CA GLY A 5 -8.37 39.10 25.51
C GLY A 5 -7.75 39.87 26.68
N ARG A 6 -7.24 39.15 27.69
CA ARG A 6 -6.13 39.68 28.49
C ARG A 6 -4.95 39.92 27.55
N ALA A 7 -4.35 41.10 27.61
CA ALA A 7 -3.09 41.38 26.90
C ALA A 7 -2.08 40.26 27.21
N ARG A 8 -1.52 39.63 26.16
CA ARG A 8 -0.51 38.56 26.32
C ARG A 8 0.66 39.06 27.15
N ALA A 9 1.20 38.20 28.01
CA ALA A 9 2.34 38.54 28.86
C ALA A 9 3.56 38.91 28.01
N LEU A 10 4.46 39.76 28.54
CA LEU A 10 5.57 40.32 27.78
C LEU A 10 6.51 39.25 27.20
N TYR A 11 6.83 38.20 27.97
CA TYR A 11 7.64 37.07 27.46
C TYR A 11 6.97 36.32 26.29
N GLN A 12 5.63 36.26 26.25
CA GLN A 12 4.90 35.63 25.15
C GLN A 12 4.99 36.49 23.89
N ARG A 13 4.91 37.82 24.03
CA ARG A 13 5.08 38.74 22.89
C ARG A 13 6.50 38.70 22.31
N ILE A 14 7.52 38.58 23.16
CA ILE A 14 8.91 38.35 22.74
C ILE A 14 9.00 37.06 21.91
N ALA A 15 8.46 35.95 22.44
CA ALA A 15 8.43 34.67 21.72
C ALA A 15 7.65 34.78 20.40
N ASP A 16 6.49 35.45 20.39
CA ASP A 16 5.69 35.66 19.17
C ASP A 16 6.44 36.43 18.09
N ARG A 17 7.17 37.50 18.47
CA ARG A 17 7.96 38.29 17.53
C ARG A 17 9.11 37.48 16.90
N LEU A 18 9.88 36.79 17.74
CA LEU A 18 11.01 35.97 17.28
C LEU A 18 10.52 34.77 16.46
N ARG A 19 9.39 34.16 16.85
CA ARG A 19 8.75 33.10 16.05
C ARG A 19 8.34 33.59 14.67
N ALA A 20 7.78 34.80 14.58
CA ALA A 20 7.43 35.42 13.30
C ALA A 20 8.67 35.60 12.43
N GLN A 21 9.78 36.12 12.98
CA GLN A 21 11.05 36.28 12.27
C GLN A 21 11.65 34.94 11.78
N ILE A 22 11.49 33.85 12.54
CA ILE A 22 11.93 32.52 12.11
C ILE A 22 11.03 31.99 10.99
N THR A 23 9.72 32.22 11.10
CA THR A 23 8.72 31.71 10.15
C THR A 23 8.75 32.46 8.82
N ASP A 24 8.96 33.77 8.85
CA ASP A 24 9.05 34.63 7.65
C ASP A 24 10.45 34.63 7.01
N GLY A 25 11.43 33.99 7.65
CA GLY A 25 12.80 33.84 7.16
C GLY A 25 13.74 35.01 7.48
N THR A 26 13.30 36.02 8.24
CA THR A 26 14.18 37.09 8.75
C THR A 26 15.33 36.52 9.59
N LEU A 27 15.08 35.46 10.35
CA LEU A 27 16.10 34.64 11.02
C LEU A 27 16.14 33.26 10.35
N ALA A 28 17.20 33.01 9.59
CA ALA A 28 17.39 31.77 8.84
C ALA A 28 17.84 30.60 9.74
N PRO A 29 17.65 29.34 9.34
CA PRO A 29 18.14 28.19 10.08
C PRO A 29 19.66 28.25 10.32
N GLY A 30 20.10 28.17 11.57
CA GLY A 30 21.49 28.34 11.98
C GLY A 30 21.86 29.77 12.43
N ASP A 31 21.02 30.77 12.20
CA ASP A 31 21.28 32.14 12.64
C ASP A 31 21.31 32.26 14.15
N ARG A 32 22.17 33.15 14.64
CA ARG A 32 22.25 33.49 16.07
C ARG A 32 21.14 34.48 16.41
N LEU A 33 20.39 34.18 17.48
CA LEU A 33 19.41 35.11 18.02
C LEU A 33 20.09 36.23 18.82
N PRO A 34 19.42 37.38 19.00
CA PRO A 34 19.86 38.39 19.96
C PRO A 34 20.07 37.80 21.35
N THR A 35 21.06 38.30 22.06
CA THR A 35 21.40 37.87 23.41
C THR A 35 20.28 38.20 24.40
N GLU A 36 20.26 37.50 25.54
CA GLU A 36 19.29 37.76 26.61
C GLU A 36 19.30 39.22 27.08
N ALA A 37 20.46 39.89 27.04
CA ALA A 37 20.61 41.30 27.42
C ALA A 37 20.10 42.26 26.34
N GLU A 38 20.35 41.97 25.06
CA GLU A 38 19.84 42.77 23.94
C GLU A 38 18.31 42.71 23.88
N ILE A 39 17.72 41.51 24.04
CA ILE A 39 16.27 41.34 24.09
C ILE A 39 15.67 42.11 25.28
N ALA A 40 16.34 42.06 26.44
CA ALA A 40 15.88 42.78 27.63
C ALA A 40 15.88 44.31 27.41
N ALA A 41 16.93 44.83 26.77
CA ALA A 41 17.04 46.26 26.45
C ALA A 41 16.02 46.70 25.38
N GLU A 42 15.85 45.93 24.30
CA GLU A 42 14.93 46.25 23.21
C GLU A 42 13.47 46.32 23.68
N TRP A 43 13.09 45.42 24.60
CA TRP A 43 11.71 45.30 25.08
C TRP A 43 11.44 46.02 26.41
N ASP A 44 12.40 46.80 26.90
CA ASP A 44 12.36 47.48 28.20
C ASP A 44 11.89 46.54 29.34
N THR A 45 12.61 45.43 29.48
CA THR A 45 12.24 44.34 30.40
C THR A 45 13.45 43.77 31.14
N THR A 46 13.20 42.88 32.09
CA THR A 46 14.27 42.15 32.78
C THR A 46 14.85 41.02 31.90
N ARG A 47 16.11 40.66 32.17
CA ARG A 47 16.76 39.50 31.57
C ARG A 47 15.99 38.20 31.83
N SER A 48 15.35 38.05 33.00
CA SER A 48 14.56 36.85 33.31
C SER A 48 13.34 36.71 32.41
N THR A 49 12.67 37.82 32.05
CA THR A 49 11.56 37.83 31.09
C THR A 49 12.04 37.48 29.68
N ALA A 50 13.20 37.99 29.24
CA ALA A 50 13.81 37.63 27.96
C ALA A 50 14.15 36.13 27.90
N VAL A 51 14.79 35.60 28.96
CA VAL A 51 15.07 34.16 29.11
C VAL A 51 13.79 33.34 29.06
N GLN A 52 12.69 33.82 29.66
CA GLN A 52 11.41 33.13 29.63
C GLN A 52 10.82 33.08 28.22
N GLY A 53 10.95 34.15 27.42
CA GLY A 53 10.53 34.17 26.01
C GLY A 53 11.34 33.19 25.16
N LEU A 54 12.67 33.17 25.33
CA LEU A 54 13.54 32.22 24.64
C LEU A 54 13.25 30.77 25.04
N LYS A 55 12.96 30.50 26.33
CA LYS A 55 12.56 29.16 26.80
C LYS A 55 11.29 28.65 26.13
N VAL A 56 10.33 29.53 25.82
CA VAL A 56 9.14 29.15 25.05
C VAL A 56 9.55 28.62 23.68
N LEU A 57 10.41 29.34 22.95
CA LEU A 57 10.88 28.92 21.62
C LEU A 57 11.73 27.64 21.64
N VAL A 58 12.53 27.46 22.69
CA VAL A 58 13.27 26.20 22.93
C VAL A 58 12.30 25.04 23.11
N ASN A 59 11.27 25.22 23.93
CA ASN A 59 10.25 24.19 24.19
C ASN A 59 9.38 23.91 22.96
N GLU A 60 9.21 24.88 22.07
CA GLU A 60 8.55 24.72 20.77
C GLU A 60 9.45 24.06 19.71
N GLY A 61 10.74 23.87 20.00
CA GLY A 61 11.71 23.28 19.09
C GLY A 61 12.14 24.19 17.93
N LEU A 62 11.90 25.50 18.03
CA LEU A 62 12.28 26.48 16.99
C LEU A 62 13.73 26.91 17.08
N ILE A 63 14.29 26.93 18.30
CA ILE A 63 15.67 27.31 18.55
C ILE A 63 16.38 26.27 19.41
N ILE A 64 17.71 26.29 19.37
CA ILE A 64 18.59 25.48 20.22
C ILE A 64 19.44 26.40 21.11
N SER A 65 19.81 25.90 22.28
CA SER A 65 20.70 26.57 23.22
C SER A 65 22.09 25.93 23.12
N ASP A 66 23.06 26.68 22.60
CA ASP A 66 24.47 26.26 22.54
C ASP A 66 25.27 27.15 23.48
N ARG A 67 25.27 26.84 24.78
CA ARG A 67 25.96 27.66 25.79
C ARG A 67 27.47 27.36 25.76
N PRO A 68 28.34 28.39 25.82
CA PRO A 68 28.06 29.80 26.11
C PRO A 68 27.77 30.67 24.86
N ARG A 69 27.77 30.09 23.65
CA ARG A 69 27.65 30.81 22.38
C ARG A 69 26.29 31.51 22.19
N GLY A 70 25.22 31.00 22.81
CA GLY A 70 23.92 31.66 22.88
C GLY A 70 22.79 30.79 22.33
N TYR A 71 21.81 31.42 21.69
CA TYR A 71 20.68 30.75 21.07
C TYR A 71 20.77 30.83 19.55
N PHE A 72 20.43 29.75 18.87
CA PHE A 72 20.47 29.67 17.41
C PHE A 72 19.15 29.12 16.87
N VAL A 73 18.72 29.60 15.71
CA VAL A 73 17.58 29.01 14.99
C VAL A 73 17.94 27.56 14.67
N ARG A 74 17.04 26.63 14.98
CA ARG A 74 17.29 25.21 14.76
C ARG A 74 17.47 24.94 13.26
N SER A 75 18.65 24.49 12.86
CA SER A 75 18.92 24.04 11.49
C SER A 75 18.51 22.59 11.30
N ARG A 76 17.71 22.32 10.26
CA ARG A 76 17.22 20.98 9.92
C ARG A 76 17.85 20.57 8.59
N ARG A 77 18.77 19.60 8.62
CA ARG A 77 19.21 18.86 7.43
C ARG A 77 18.69 17.42 7.54
N PRO A 78 17.38 17.21 7.36
CA PRO A 78 16.80 15.90 7.61
C PRO A 78 17.29 14.89 6.59
N MET A 79 17.50 13.65 7.03
CA MET A 79 17.75 12.54 6.13
C MET A 79 16.43 11.92 5.66
N VAL A 80 16.45 11.31 4.49
CA VAL A 80 15.29 10.56 3.97
C VAL A 80 15.31 9.14 4.53
N TYR A 81 14.30 8.79 5.33
CA TYR A 81 14.09 7.44 5.85
C TYR A 81 13.07 6.69 4.98
N ARG A 82 13.39 5.45 4.60
CA ARG A 82 12.53 4.59 3.76
C ARG A 82 12.28 3.24 4.43
N PRO A 83 11.12 3.02 5.07
CA PRO A 83 10.77 1.73 5.69
C PRO A 83 10.94 0.54 4.73
N GLN A 84 10.43 0.67 3.50
CA GLN A 84 10.48 -0.37 2.46
C GLN A 84 11.88 -0.58 1.85
N GLY A 85 12.90 0.16 2.30
CA GLY A 85 14.26 0.05 1.79
C GLY A 85 14.88 -1.34 2.00
N GLU A 86 14.34 -2.14 2.93
CA GLU A 86 14.90 -3.44 3.31
C GLU A 86 14.69 -4.57 2.27
N PHE A 87 13.72 -4.44 1.36
CA PHE A 87 13.47 -5.41 0.28
C PHE A 87 14.08 -4.97 -1.06
N ARG A 88 14.79 -3.84 -1.11
CA ARG A 88 15.46 -3.42 -2.33
C ARG A 88 16.62 -4.36 -2.64
N LYS A 89 16.76 -4.72 -3.92
CA LYS A 89 17.89 -5.53 -4.39
C LYS A 89 19.21 -4.83 -4.05
N ARG A 90 20.10 -5.55 -3.37
CA ARG A 90 21.44 -5.07 -3.01
C ARG A 90 22.47 -5.56 -4.03
N PRO A 91 23.62 -4.88 -4.16
CA PRO A 91 24.80 -5.48 -4.78
C PRO A 91 25.11 -6.82 -4.11
N LEU A 92 25.62 -7.79 -4.88
CA LEU A 92 25.93 -9.14 -4.37
C LEU A 92 27.00 -9.12 -3.24
N SER A 93 27.86 -8.10 -3.24
CA SER A 93 28.99 -7.95 -2.30
C SER A 93 28.99 -6.54 -1.69
N PRO A 94 28.09 -6.22 -0.75
CA PRO A 94 28.07 -4.89 -0.15
C PRO A 94 29.26 -4.72 0.82
N GLU A 95 30.06 -3.68 0.61
CA GLU A 95 31.20 -3.33 1.49
C GLU A 95 30.73 -2.71 2.83
N MET A 96 29.53 -2.11 2.85
CA MET A 96 28.97 -1.42 4.01
C MET A 96 27.44 -1.64 4.10
N ASP A 97 26.85 -1.38 5.27
CA ASP A 97 25.39 -1.41 5.43
C ASP A 97 24.67 -0.27 4.68
N GLN A 98 23.39 -0.46 4.39
CA GLN A 98 22.56 0.45 3.58
C GLN A 98 22.57 1.91 4.06
N PHE A 99 22.62 2.14 5.37
CA PHE A 99 22.65 3.49 5.91
C PHE A 99 23.98 4.20 5.61
N LEU A 100 25.10 3.51 5.80
CA LEU A 100 26.42 4.05 5.52
C LEU A 100 26.57 4.35 4.03
N THR A 101 26.09 3.45 3.16
CA THR A 101 26.04 3.69 1.71
C THR A 101 25.22 4.93 1.36
N GLN A 102 23.99 5.05 1.88
CA GLN A 102 23.13 6.20 1.58
C GLN A 102 23.78 7.53 2.00
N MET A 103 24.37 7.60 3.19
CA MET A 103 24.99 8.84 3.68
C MET A 103 26.27 9.18 2.90
N HIS A 104 27.05 8.18 2.50
CA HIS A 104 28.19 8.39 1.62
C HIS A 104 27.78 8.98 0.26
N GLU A 105 26.73 8.44 -0.36
CA GLU A 105 26.15 8.97 -1.62
C GLU A 105 25.63 10.40 -1.46
N GLU A 106 25.10 10.75 -0.28
CA GLU A 106 24.67 12.12 0.07
C GLU A 106 25.84 13.04 0.47
N GLY A 107 27.09 12.55 0.47
CA GLY A 107 28.29 13.32 0.81
C GLY A 107 28.41 13.66 2.30
N ARG A 108 27.89 12.81 3.18
CA ARG A 108 27.84 13.00 4.63
C ARG A 108 28.67 11.95 5.37
N GLU A 109 29.27 12.35 6.48
CA GLU A 109 30.05 11.41 7.30
C GLU A 109 29.10 10.61 8.18
N ALA A 110 29.11 9.28 8.07
CA ALA A 110 28.23 8.41 8.85
C ALA A 110 29.00 7.34 9.61
N SER A 111 28.52 7.06 10.82
CA SER A 111 29.06 6.00 11.67
C SER A 111 27.95 5.37 12.51
N GLN A 112 28.26 4.27 13.19
CA GLN A 112 27.30 3.59 14.04
C GLN A 112 27.98 2.96 15.25
N HIS A 113 27.25 2.93 16.37
CA HIS A 113 27.63 2.17 17.55
C HIS A 113 26.62 1.04 17.75
N ILE A 114 27.12 -0.18 17.98
CA ILE A 114 26.32 -1.39 18.09
C ILE A 114 26.61 -2.08 19.42
N GLU A 115 25.55 -2.43 20.13
CA GLU A 115 25.59 -3.28 21.33
C GLU A 115 24.68 -4.50 21.11
N VAL A 116 25.09 -5.68 21.58
CA VAL A 116 24.30 -6.91 21.49
C VAL A 116 24.05 -7.46 22.88
N LYS A 117 22.79 -7.75 23.21
CA LYS A 117 22.37 -8.28 24.51
C LYS A 117 21.32 -9.38 24.34
N VAL A 118 21.34 -10.35 25.24
CA VAL A 118 20.24 -11.32 25.43
C VAL A 118 19.39 -10.83 26.59
N GLU A 119 18.09 -10.68 26.38
CA GLU A 119 17.20 -10.15 27.41
C GLU A 119 15.76 -10.64 27.24
N THR A 120 14.95 -10.41 28.28
CA THR A 120 13.50 -10.60 28.21
C THR A 120 12.90 -9.50 27.33
N PRO A 121 12.14 -9.84 26.28
CA PRO A 121 11.53 -8.83 25.41
C PRO A 121 10.51 -8.00 26.17
N SER A 122 10.41 -6.72 25.79
CA SER A 122 9.28 -5.88 26.19
C SER A 122 7.95 -6.50 25.73
N ARG A 123 6.85 -6.14 26.39
CA ARG A 123 5.51 -6.65 26.06
C ARG A 123 5.21 -6.54 24.55
N HIS A 124 5.49 -5.37 23.97
CA HIS A 124 5.17 -5.11 22.58
C HIS A 124 6.03 -5.92 21.60
N VAL A 125 7.33 -6.08 21.89
CA VAL A 125 8.23 -6.95 21.10
C VAL A 125 7.79 -8.41 21.19
N ARG A 126 7.41 -8.88 22.40
CA ARG A 126 6.91 -10.24 22.62
C ARG A 126 5.63 -10.50 21.82
N GLU A 127 4.67 -9.58 21.89
CA GLU A 127 3.41 -9.65 21.12
C GLU A 127 3.67 -9.69 19.62
N ARG A 128 4.55 -8.83 19.09
CA ARG A 128 4.91 -8.82 17.67
C ARG A 128 5.60 -10.10 17.20
N LEU A 129 6.50 -10.65 18.03
CA LEU A 129 7.21 -11.89 17.74
C LEU A 129 6.38 -13.15 18.09
N GLN A 130 5.16 -12.99 18.58
CA GLN A 130 4.28 -14.09 19.00
C GLN A 130 4.98 -15.08 19.95
N MET A 131 5.77 -14.52 20.87
CA MET A 131 6.58 -15.30 21.81
C MET A 131 5.79 -15.61 23.09
N ASN A 132 6.06 -16.78 23.65
CA ASN A 132 5.55 -17.19 24.95
C ASN A 132 6.24 -16.43 26.09
N GLU A 133 5.64 -16.46 27.28
CA GLU A 133 6.30 -15.93 28.47
C GLU A 133 7.59 -16.71 28.80
N GLY A 134 8.62 -16.01 29.24
CA GLY A 134 9.93 -16.59 29.57
C GLY A 134 10.89 -16.77 28.39
N GLU A 135 10.40 -16.69 27.14
CA GLU A 135 11.28 -16.72 25.97
C GLU A 135 12.14 -15.44 25.87
N LEU A 136 13.38 -15.60 25.41
CA LEU A 136 14.37 -14.54 25.33
C LEU A 136 14.59 -14.07 23.90
N VAL A 137 14.97 -12.80 23.76
CA VAL A 137 15.41 -12.22 22.49
C VAL A 137 16.88 -11.86 22.56
N VAL A 138 17.53 -11.90 21.39
CA VAL A 138 18.77 -11.17 21.14
C VAL A 138 18.38 -9.81 20.59
N VAL A 139 18.89 -8.75 21.22
CA VAL A 139 18.68 -7.37 20.78
C VAL A 139 20.01 -6.79 20.34
N ARG A 140 20.09 -6.41 19.05
CA ARG A 140 21.17 -5.58 18.52
C ARG A 140 20.72 -4.13 18.57
N ARG A 141 21.18 -3.39 19.58
CA ARG A 141 20.90 -1.96 19.75
C ARG A 141 21.89 -1.15 18.95
N ARG A 142 21.39 -0.16 18.22
CA ARG A 142 22.24 0.66 17.33
C ARG A 142 21.89 2.12 17.49
N VAL A 143 22.92 2.97 17.56
CA VAL A 143 22.80 4.41 17.36
C VAL A 143 23.53 4.77 16.08
N ARG A 144 22.84 5.44 15.17
CA ARG A 144 23.37 5.89 13.88
C ARG A 144 23.72 7.36 13.96
N PHE A 145 24.94 7.69 13.55
CA PHE A 145 25.44 9.05 13.56
C PHE A 145 25.58 9.57 12.14
N VAL A 146 25.25 10.85 11.96
CA VAL A 146 25.58 11.59 10.73
C VAL A 146 26.19 12.92 11.13
N ASP A 147 27.37 13.21 10.61
CA ASP A 147 28.19 14.38 10.92
C ASP A 147 28.40 14.53 12.45
N GLY A 148 28.64 13.40 13.13
CA GLY A 148 28.84 13.31 14.59
C GLY A 148 27.57 13.43 15.45
N ILE A 149 26.39 13.66 14.85
CA ILE A 149 25.12 13.81 15.57
C ILE A 149 24.37 12.47 15.56
N PRO A 150 23.79 12.00 16.69
CA PRO A 150 23.01 10.77 16.71
C PRO A 150 21.67 10.96 15.98
N TYR A 151 21.55 10.51 14.74
CA TYR A 151 20.34 10.71 13.94
C TYR A 151 19.19 9.84 14.45
N ASN A 152 19.38 8.53 14.55
CA ASN A 152 18.32 7.61 14.96
C ASN A 152 18.84 6.41 15.74
N THR A 153 17.94 5.74 16.44
CA THR A 153 18.20 4.38 16.95
C THR A 153 17.62 3.34 15.99
N ASN A 154 18.20 2.14 16.02
CA ASN A 154 17.72 0.97 15.29
C ASN A 154 17.97 -0.27 16.16
N ASP A 155 16.95 -0.68 16.93
CA ASP A 155 17.06 -1.79 17.86
C ASP A 155 16.38 -3.01 17.23
N SER A 156 17.18 -3.99 16.82
CA SER A 156 16.71 -5.20 16.12
C SER A 156 16.62 -6.38 17.09
N HIS A 157 15.42 -6.93 17.24
CA HIS A 157 15.10 -8.03 18.15
C HIS A 157 14.85 -9.31 17.36
N PHE A 158 15.47 -10.40 17.80
CA PHE A 158 15.35 -11.73 17.21
C PHE A 158 15.06 -12.74 18.32
N PRO A 159 14.13 -13.70 18.14
CA PRO A 159 13.98 -14.79 19.11
C PRO A 159 15.32 -15.54 19.25
N LEU A 160 15.83 -15.69 20.48
CA LEU A 160 17.15 -16.26 20.74
C LEU A 160 17.30 -17.66 20.13
N SER A 161 16.24 -18.47 20.19
CA SER A 161 16.18 -19.82 19.66
C SER A 161 16.46 -19.90 18.15
N LEU A 162 16.30 -18.80 17.41
CA LEU A 162 16.54 -18.76 15.96
C LEU A 162 17.99 -18.40 15.60
N VAL A 163 18.67 -17.62 16.44
CA VAL A 163 19.90 -16.90 16.03
C VAL A 163 21.12 -17.15 16.92
N GLN A 164 20.98 -17.97 17.98
CA GLN A 164 22.02 -18.20 19.00
C GLN A 164 23.43 -18.58 18.46
N ASN A 165 23.51 -19.18 17.27
CA ASN A 165 24.76 -19.65 16.66
C ASN A 165 25.07 -18.92 15.35
N SER A 166 24.79 -17.62 15.28
CA SER A 166 24.93 -16.84 14.05
C SER A 166 25.68 -15.52 14.27
N GLU A 167 26.07 -14.87 13.16
CA GLU A 167 26.69 -13.54 13.14
C GLU A 167 25.87 -12.47 13.88
N ILE A 168 24.56 -12.66 14.04
CA ILE A 168 23.67 -11.75 14.77
C ILE A 168 24.08 -11.59 16.24
N MET A 169 24.74 -12.60 16.83
CA MET A 169 25.25 -12.58 18.20
C MET A 169 26.51 -11.70 18.34
N ASN A 170 27.16 -11.32 17.25
CA ASN A 170 28.36 -10.49 17.26
C ASN A 170 28.00 -8.98 17.18
N PRO A 171 28.60 -8.11 18.03
CA PRO A 171 28.46 -6.66 17.91
C PRO A 171 29.06 -6.03 16.65
N ASP A 172 29.87 -6.75 15.88
CA ASP A 172 30.43 -6.26 14.62
C ASP A 172 29.33 -5.89 13.59
N ASP A 173 29.66 -5.00 12.64
CA ASP A 173 28.69 -4.69 11.58
C ASP A 173 28.48 -5.88 10.65
N ILE A 174 27.23 -6.07 10.24
CA ILE A 174 26.83 -7.13 9.32
C ILE A 174 26.58 -6.47 7.97
N ALA A 175 27.63 -6.28 7.16
CA ALA A 175 27.56 -5.54 5.90
C ALA A 175 26.48 -6.11 4.95
N ARG A 176 26.40 -7.44 4.85
CA ARG A 176 25.36 -8.18 4.09
C ARG A 176 23.95 -8.06 4.67
N GLY A 177 23.82 -7.58 5.90
CA GLY A 177 22.56 -7.35 6.61
C GLY A 177 22.01 -8.59 7.30
N ALA A 178 21.36 -8.41 8.45
CA ALA A 178 20.80 -9.50 9.26
C ALA A 178 19.72 -10.31 8.52
N ASN A 179 19.06 -9.75 7.52
CA ASN A 179 18.04 -10.46 6.72
C ASN A 179 18.66 -11.60 5.89
N VAL A 180 19.89 -11.43 5.40
CA VAL A 180 20.61 -12.49 4.67
C VAL A 180 21.01 -13.61 5.62
N VAL A 181 21.50 -13.26 6.81
CA VAL A 181 21.81 -14.25 7.87
C VAL A 181 20.56 -15.07 8.23
N LEU A 182 19.40 -14.42 8.40
CA LEU A 182 18.14 -15.13 8.65
C LEU A 182 17.74 -16.06 7.51
N ALA A 183 17.90 -15.64 6.26
CA ALA A 183 17.59 -16.48 5.09
C ALA A 183 18.45 -17.75 5.06
N GLU A 184 19.76 -17.63 5.33
CA GLU A 184 20.70 -18.77 5.39
C GLU A 184 20.37 -19.73 6.54
N LEU A 185 19.80 -19.23 7.64
CA LEU A 185 19.31 -20.05 8.75
C LEU A 185 17.95 -20.71 8.45
N GLY A 186 17.38 -20.52 7.25
CA GLY A 186 16.07 -21.06 6.84
C GLY A 186 14.88 -20.18 7.22
N TYR A 187 15.12 -18.92 7.60
CA TYR A 187 14.11 -17.96 8.06
C TYR A 187 13.99 -16.76 7.12
N GLU A 188 13.98 -17.01 5.81
CA GLU A 188 13.80 -15.98 4.79
C GLU A 188 12.51 -15.18 5.03
N GLN A 189 12.65 -13.85 5.09
CA GLN A 189 11.53 -12.93 5.28
C GLN A 189 10.96 -12.55 3.92
N VAL A 190 9.67 -12.80 3.70
CA VAL A 190 8.96 -12.47 2.44
C VAL A 190 7.89 -11.41 2.62
N ARG A 191 7.56 -11.07 3.87
CA ARG A 191 6.57 -10.06 4.22
C ARG A 191 7.04 -9.28 5.43
N ALA A 192 6.80 -7.97 5.44
CA ALA A 192 6.95 -7.13 6.61
C ALA A 192 5.63 -6.44 6.98
N LEU A 193 5.48 -6.08 8.24
CA LEU A 193 4.42 -5.20 8.74
C LEU A 193 5.06 -4.01 9.45
N ASP A 194 4.96 -2.84 8.83
CA ASP A 194 5.42 -1.57 9.36
C ASP A 194 4.30 -0.88 10.16
N GLU A 195 4.59 -0.44 11.37
CA GLU A 195 3.73 0.42 12.18
C GLU A 195 4.50 1.69 12.56
N LEU A 196 3.86 2.83 12.38
CA LEU A 196 4.40 4.15 12.67
C LEU A 196 3.51 4.83 13.69
N HIS A 197 4.07 5.19 14.85
CA HIS A 197 3.39 6.05 15.82
C HIS A 197 4.27 7.23 16.20
N VAL A 198 3.67 8.39 16.48
CA VAL A 198 4.38 9.62 16.85
C VAL A 198 4.08 9.97 18.29
N ARG A 199 5.11 10.30 19.06
CA ARG A 199 5.01 10.68 20.48
C ARG A 199 6.21 11.50 20.93
N MET A 200 6.19 11.96 22.18
CA MET A 200 7.40 12.49 22.83
C MET A 200 8.39 11.35 23.15
N PRO A 201 9.71 11.60 23.12
CA PRO A 201 10.73 10.62 23.47
C PRO A 201 10.63 10.21 24.95
N THR A 202 11.04 8.98 25.26
CA THR A 202 11.32 8.57 26.65
C THR A 202 12.63 9.21 27.13
N PRO A 203 12.92 9.25 28.45
CA PRO A 203 14.21 9.76 28.95
C PRO A 203 15.42 9.05 28.33
N GLU A 204 15.38 7.72 28.24
CA GLU A 204 16.45 6.93 27.62
C GLU A 204 16.67 7.30 26.15
N GLU A 205 15.58 7.48 25.39
CA GLU A 205 15.69 7.89 23.98
C GLU A 205 16.22 9.31 23.83
N ALA A 206 15.78 10.23 24.69
CA ALA A 206 16.28 11.60 24.71
C ALA A 206 17.78 11.63 25.00
N ASP A 207 18.27 10.80 25.92
CA ASP A 207 19.69 10.69 26.24
C ASP A 207 20.47 10.04 25.08
N ARG A 208 20.01 8.89 24.57
CA ARG A 208 20.65 8.17 23.45
C ARG A 208 20.75 9.00 22.17
N LEU A 209 19.75 9.84 21.93
CA LEU A 209 19.66 10.69 20.73
C LEU A 209 20.02 12.15 20.98
N GLN A 210 20.48 12.49 22.20
CA GLN A 210 20.84 13.84 22.61
C GLN A 210 19.76 14.86 22.18
N LEU A 211 18.50 14.57 22.49
CA LEU A 211 17.37 15.36 22.06
C LEU A 211 17.16 16.56 22.97
N GLY A 212 17.04 17.73 22.35
CA GLY A 212 16.51 18.90 23.02
C GLY A 212 15.00 18.80 23.25
N PRO A 213 14.45 19.65 24.14
CA PRO A 213 13.01 19.71 24.36
C PRO A 213 12.25 20.06 23.06
N GLY A 214 10.96 19.73 23.05
CA GLY A 214 10.07 20.02 21.93
C GLY A 214 10.30 19.18 20.68
N THR A 215 11.11 18.12 20.76
CA THR A 215 11.41 17.23 19.63
C THR A 215 10.61 15.94 19.75
N PRO A 216 9.48 15.78 19.04
CA PRO A 216 8.78 14.50 18.99
C PRO A 216 9.60 13.48 18.19
N VAL A 217 9.33 12.20 18.43
CA VAL A 217 9.90 11.08 17.69
C VAL A 217 8.81 10.30 16.99
N ALA A 218 9.08 9.89 15.76
CA ALA A 218 8.33 8.83 15.10
C ALA A 218 8.99 7.49 15.47
N VAL A 219 8.21 6.56 15.99
CA VAL A 219 8.65 5.20 16.27
C VAL A 219 8.19 4.32 15.12
N HIS A 220 9.14 3.70 14.44
CA HIS A 220 8.87 2.76 13.37
C HIS A 220 9.16 1.34 13.85
N LEU A 221 8.10 0.55 14.01
CA LEU A 221 8.17 -0.85 14.35
C LEU A 221 7.88 -1.71 13.12
N CYS A 222 8.89 -2.45 12.68
CA CYS A 222 8.79 -3.38 11.57
C CYS A 222 8.86 -4.83 12.08
N THR A 223 7.87 -5.66 11.75
CA THR A 223 7.89 -7.10 12.01
C THR A 223 8.05 -7.87 10.71
N GLY A 224 9.10 -8.70 10.63
CA GLY A 224 9.38 -9.52 9.46
C GLY A 224 8.89 -10.96 9.61
N PHE A 225 8.25 -11.47 8.56
CA PHE A 225 7.58 -12.77 8.53
C PHE A 225 8.13 -13.67 7.41
N THR A 226 8.24 -14.95 7.71
CA THR A 226 8.52 -15.99 6.70
C THR A 226 7.31 -16.27 5.82
N LYS A 227 7.49 -17.06 4.75
CA LYS A 227 6.42 -17.50 3.84
C LYS A 227 5.24 -18.16 4.57
N ASN A 228 5.52 -18.88 5.66
CA ASN A 228 4.50 -19.57 6.46
C ASN A 228 3.89 -18.67 7.54
N GLY A 229 4.15 -17.35 7.50
CA GLY A 229 3.58 -16.38 8.44
C GLY A 229 4.27 -16.32 9.80
N ARG A 230 5.41 -17.00 10.01
CA ARG A 230 6.14 -16.97 11.29
C ARG A 230 6.90 -15.65 11.45
N PRO A 231 6.70 -14.88 12.54
CA PRO A 231 7.53 -13.72 12.83
C PRO A 231 8.93 -14.14 13.28
N VAL A 232 9.97 -13.54 12.71
CA VAL A 232 11.38 -13.92 12.98
C VAL A 232 12.25 -12.75 13.42
N ARG A 233 11.74 -11.53 13.24
CA ARG A 233 12.44 -10.28 13.59
C ARG A 233 11.43 -9.18 13.92
N ALA A 234 11.74 -8.37 14.93
CA ALA A 234 11.06 -7.12 15.22
C ALA A 234 12.09 -5.99 15.38
N VAL A 235 11.99 -4.93 14.57
CA VAL A 235 12.91 -3.79 14.62
C VAL A 235 12.17 -2.56 15.11
N VAL A 236 12.69 -1.92 16.16
CA VAL A 236 12.20 -0.64 16.69
C VAL A 236 13.18 0.45 16.28
N ASN A 237 12.72 1.41 15.47
CA ASN A 237 13.49 2.60 15.15
C ASN A 237 12.88 3.81 15.85
N VAL A 238 13.70 4.65 16.47
CA VAL A 238 13.27 5.95 17.00
C VAL A 238 13.86 7.04 16.11
N LEU A 239 12.97 7.78 15.45
CA LEU A 239 13.28 8.76 14.41
C LEU A 239 12.88 10.18 14.89
N PRO A 240 13.84 11.02 15.33
CA PRO A 240 13.57 12.41 15.68
C PRO A 240 12.98 13.19 14.52
N GLY A 241 11.87 13.91 14.78
CA GLY A 241 11.11 14.63 13.77
C GLY A 241 11.83 15.84 13.17
N ASP A 242 12.89 16.34 13.81
CA ASP A 242 13.75 17.40 13.27
C ASP A 242 14.89 16.87 12.37
N ARG A 243 15.10 15.55 12.33
CA ARG A 243 16.20 14.88 11.61
C ARG A 243 15.73 13.96 10.49
N HIS A 244 14.43 13.66 10.38
CA HIS A 244 13.91 12.66 9.44
C HIS A 244 12.74 13.18 8.62
N VAL A 245 12.76 12.82 7.33
CA VAL A 245 11.57 12.77 6.48
C VAL A 245 11.30 11.29 6.16
N ILE A 246 10.16 10.78 6.59
CA ILE A 246 9.75 9.40 6.29
C ILE A 246 9.08 9.39 4.92
N THR A 247 9.60 8.60 3.99
CA THR A 247 9.07 8.47 2.63
C THR A 247 8.78 7.01 2.31
N TYR A 248 7.64 6.78 1.68
CA TYR A 248 7.27 5.50 1.12
C TYR A 248 6.51 5.74 -0.18
N GLU A 249 6.74 4.86 -1.14
CA GLU A 249 6.02 4.86 -2.41
C GLU A 249 4.97 3.76 -2.36
N ARG A 250 3.80 4.03 -2.94
CA ARG A 250 2.72 3.05 -3.03
C ARG A 250 2.27 2.98 -4.48
N SER A 251 2.42 1.81 -5.07
CA SER A 251 1.84 1.49 -6.36
C SER A 251 0.57 0.70 -6.14
N ARG A 252 -0.46 0.94 -6.95
CA ARG A 252 -1.58 0.00 -7.04
C ARG A 252 -1.07 -1.28 -7.70
N PRO A 253 -1.46 -2.48 -7.23
CA PRO A 253 -1.23 -3.70 -7.99
C PRO A 253 -1.76 -3.51 -9.42
N GLN A 254 -0.94 -3.83 -10.43
CA GLN A 254 -1.46 -3.92 -11.79
C GLN A 254 -2.24 -5.23 -11.87
N VAL A 255 -3.49 -5.16 -12.31
CA VAL A 255 -4.41 -6.31 -12.29
C VAL A 255 -3.89 -7.46 -13.16
N ALA A 256 -3.06 -7.18 -14.16
CA ALA A 256 -2.53 -8.16 -15.11
C ALA A 256 -1.75 -9.34 -14.46
N ASP A 257 -1.09 -9.15 -13.32
CA ASP A 257 -0.21 -10.19 -12.77
C ASP A 257 -0.93 -11.22 -11.87
N ALA A 258 -2.18 -10.92 -11.47
CA ALA A 258 -2.93 -11.68 -10.46
C ALA A 258 -4.38 -12.02 -10.88
N LEU A 259 -4.70 -11.95 -12.18
CA LEU A 259 -6.01 -12.32 -12.69
C LEU A 259 -6.18 -13.83 -12.83
N THR A 260 -7.17 -14.37 -12.11
CA THR A 260 -7.63 -15.75 -12.30
C THR A 260 -9.08 -15.77 -12.77
N ILE A 261 -9.47 -16.82 -13.49
CA ILE A 261 -10.84 -17.10 -13.87
C ILE A 261 -11.20 -18.53 -13.44
N ARG A 262 -12.33 -18.66 -12.75
CA ARG A 262 -12.82 -19.94 -12.19
C ARG A 262 -14.33 -20.10 -12.42
N PRO A 263 -14.85 -21.34 -12.47
CA PRO A 263 -16.30 -21.53 -12.44
C PRO A 263 -16.87 -20.97 -11.13
N ALA A 264 -18.04 -20.35 -11.23
CA ALA A 264 -18.80 -19.93 -10.06
C ALA A 264 -19.33 -21.16 -9.32
N VAL A 265 -19.35 -21.10 -8.00
CA VAL A 265 -19.95 -22.12 -7.13
C VAL A 265 -21.23 -21.57 -6.49
N ALA A 266 -22.02 -22.43 -5.85
CA ALA A 266 -23.32 -22.05 -5.26
C ALA A 266 -23.23 -20.86 -4.28
N THR A 267 -22.11 -20.71 -3.56
CA THR A 267 -21.88 -19.58 -2.64
C THR A 267 -21.63 -18.24 -3.34
N ASP A 268 -21.35 -18.24 -4.64
CA ASP A 268 -21.09 -17.03 -5.43
C ASP A 268 -22.36 -16.35 -5.97
N LEU A 269 -23.55 -16.95 -5.81
CA LEU A 269 -24.80 -16.40 -6.36
C LEU A 269 -24.99 -14.92 -5.98
N ARG A 270 -24.78 -14.59 -4.71
CA ARG A 270 -24.88 -13.21 -4.21
C ARG A 270 -23.84 -12.29 -4.86
N THR A 271 -22.60 -12.75 -4.99
CA THR A 271 -21.52 -12.00 -5.65
C THR A 271 -21.88 -11.65 -7.10
N VAL A 272 -22.41 -12.62 -7.85
CA VAL A 272 -22.82 -12.42 -9.25
C VAL A 272 -23.96 -11.40 -9.36
N ILE A 273 -24.94 -11.47 -8.46
CA ILE A 273 -26.04 -10.50 -8.36
C ILE A 273 -25.51 -9.11 -8.04
N GLU A 274 -24.65 -8.97 -7.04
CA GLU A 274 -24.07 -7.68 -6.62
C GLU A 274 -23.22 -7.03 -7.73
N LEU A 275 -22.43 -7.83 -8.47
CA LEU A 275 -21.69 -7.35 -9.64
C LEU A 275 -22.64 -6.78 -10.71
N TRP A 276 -23.71 -7.50 -10.99
CA TRP A 276 -24.71 -7.10 -11.96
C TRP A 276 -25.45 -5.82 -11.54
N GLU A 277 -25.92 -5.73 -10.29
CA GLU A 277 -26.63 -4.56 -9.74
C GLU A 277 -25.74 -3.32 -9.77
N HIS A 278 -24.46 -3.47 -9.44
CA HIS A 278 -23.50 -2.37 -9.50
C HIS A 278 -23.31 -1.86 -10.94
N ALA A 279 -23.27 -2.76 -11.93
CA ALA A 279 -23.18 -2.39 -13.33
C ALA A 279 -24.48 -1.72 -13.84
N ALA A 280 -25.64 -2.26 -13.49
CA ALA A 280 -26.94 -1.68 -13.83
C ALA A 280 -27.12 -0.26 -13.25
N SER A 281 -26.73 -0.06 -11.99
CA SER A 281 -26.75 1.27 -11.33
C SER A 281 -25.87 2.29 -12.05
N TRP A 282 -24.70 1.86 -12.52
CA TRP A 282 -23.78 2.73 -13.25
C TRP A 282 -24.31 3.11 -14.64
N LEU A 283 -24.89 2.16 -15.38
CA LEU A 283 -25.52 2.41 -16.67
C LEU A 283 -26.65 3.44 -16.55
N ASN A 284 -27.50 3.29 -15.53
CA ASN A 284 -28.59 4.22 -15.23
C ASN A 284 -28.08 5.65 -15.00
N LYS A 285 -27.00 5.83 -14.22
CA LYS A 285 -26.38 7.14 -13.99
C LYS A 285 -25.88 7.83 -15.26
N ARG A 286 -25.62 7.08 -16.33
CA ARG A 286 -25.23 7.62 -17.65
C ARG A 286 -26.43 7.82 -18.59
N GLY A 287 -27.65 7.60 -18.13
CA GLY A 287 -28.87 7.66 -18.95
C GLY A 287 -29.00 6.48 -19.91
N ILE A 288 -28.26 5.38 -19.68
CA ILE A 288 -28.34 4.17 -20.48
C ILE A 288 -29.36 3.25 -19.82
N ASP A 289 -30.52 3.10 -20.47
CA ASP A 289 -31.58 2.20 -20.05
C ASP A 289 -31.22 0.75 -20.42
N GLN A 290 -30.15 0.24 -19.84
CA GLN A 290 -29.73 -1.16 -19.92
C GLN A 290 -29.79 -1.75 -18.52
N TRP A 291 -30.41 -2.92 -18.39
CA TRP A 291 -30.52 -3.66 -17.13
C TRP A 291 -31.33 -2.94 -16.03
N GLN A 292 -32.35 -2.16 -16.39
CA GLN A 292 -33.23 -1.47 -15.42
C GLN A 292 -34.43 -2.34 -15.00
N TYR A 293 -34.14 -3.58 -14.56
CA TYR A 293 -35.13 -4.54 -14.07
C TYR A 293 -34.47 -5.48 -13.02
N PRO A 294 -35.21 -6.16 -12.13
CA PRO A 294 -34.58 -7.05 -11.15
C PRO A 294 -33.80 -8.21 -11.79
N PRO A 295 -32.63 -8.60 -11.26
CA PRO A 295 -31.88 -9.75 -11.78
C PRO A 295 -32.72 -11.03 -11.68
N ARG A 296 -32.69 -11.85 -12.73
CA ARG A 296 -33.41 -13.13 -12.75
C ARG A 296 -32.63 -14.18 -11.96
N GLU A 297 -32.74 -14.13 -10.63
CA GLU A 297 -31.94 -14.94 -9.70
C GLU A 297 -31.98 -16.44 -10.00
N GLU A 298 -33.17 -17.00 -10.24
CA GLU A 298 -33.32 -18.43 -10.56
C GLU A 298 -32.55 -18.84 -11.83
N ARG A 299 -32.49 -17.97 -12.83
CA ARG A 299 -31.70 -18.22 -14.04
C ARG A 299 -30.21 -18.12 -13.74
N ILE A 300 -29.76 -17.16 -12.91
CA ILE A 300 -28.35 -17.08 -12.49
C ILE A 300 -27.95 -18.34 -11.73
N LYS A 301 -28.77 -18.77 -10.78
CA LYS A 301 -28.56 -19.99 -10.00
C LYS A 301 -28.45 -21.23 -10.90
N ALA A 302 -29.36 -21.41 -11.86
CA ALA A 302 -29.33 -22.55 -12.79
C ALA A 302 -28.02 -22.58 -13.61
N ASN A 303 -27.51 -21.43 -14.05
CA ASN A 303 -26.25 -21.36 -14.80
C ASN A 303 -25.02 -21.66 -13.92
N ILE A 304 -25.06 -21.28 -12.63
CA ILE A 304 -24.02 -21.65 -11.66
C ILE A 304 -24.03 -23.17 -11.45
N GLU A 305 -25.20 -23.76 -11.25
CA GLU A 305 -25.37 -25.20 -11.06
C GLU A 305 -24.95 -26.01 -12.31
N ALA A 306 -25.14 -25.45 -13.51
CA ALA A 306 -24.71 -26.04 -14.78
C ALA A 306 -23.21 -25.83 -15.08
N GLY A 307 -22.48 -25.03 -14.30
CA GLY A 307 -21.07 -24.70 -14.57
C GLY A 307 -20.85 -23.71 -15.72
N GLU A 308 -21.90 -23.00 -16.13
CA GLU A 308 -21.90 -22.05 -17.26
C GLU A 308 -21.49 -20.64 -16.83
N CYS A 309 -21.58 -20.33 -15.53
CA CYS A 309 -21.20 -19.03 -14.97
C CYS A 309 -19.76 -19.04 -14.45
N TRP A 310 -18.97 -18.04 -14.83
CA TRP A 310 -17.57 -17.90 -14.45
C TRP A 310 -17.31 -16.56 -13.75
N ILE A 311 -16.34 -16.56 -12.85
CA ILE A 311 -15.92 -15.41 -12.05
C ILE A 311 -14.45 -15.15 -12.32
N VAL A 312 -14.13 -13.88 -12.54
CA VAL A 312 -12.77 -13.38 -12.63
C VAL A 312 -12.42 -12.72 -11.31
N GLU A 313 -11.26 -13.08 -10.77
CA GLU A 313 -10.77 -12.60 -9.49
C GLU A 313 -9.42 -11.89 -9.63
N VAL A 314 -9.17 -10.96 -8.72
CA VAL A 314 -7.86 -10.31 -8.54
C VAL A 314 -7.49 -10.47 -7.08
N ASP A 315 -6.40 -11.17 -6.80
CA ASP A 315 -6.00 -11.54 -5.44
C ASP A 315 -7.15 -12.17 -4.63
N GLY A 316 -7.95 -13.03 -5.27
CA GLY A 316 -9.11 -13.72 -4.67
C GLY A 316 -10.36 -12.85 -4.49
N ALA A 317 -10.35 -11.59 -4.93
CA ALA A 317 -11.54 -10.73 -4.91
C ALA A 317 -12.27 -10.77 -6.26
N PRO A 318 -13.58 -11.07 -6.30
CA PRO A 318 -14.37 -11.05 -7.54
C PRO A 318 -14.45 -9.65 -8.16
N VAL A 319 -14.05 -9.54 -9.43
CA VAL A 319 -14.03 -8.29 -10.18
C VAL A 319 -14.81 -8.33 -11.50
N ALA A 320 -15.14 -9.51 -12.01
CA ALA A 320 -15.97 -9.65 -13.20
C ALA A 320 -16.69 -11.00 -13.23
N THR A 321 -17.74 -11.08 -14.04
CA THR A 321 -18.43 -12.34 -14.34
C THR A 321 -18.75 -12.44 -15.82
N ILE A 322 -18.79 -13.66 -16.34
CA ILE A 322 -19.24 -14.00 -17.69
C ILE A 322 -20.00 -15.33 -17.63
N THR A 323 -21.15 -15.41 -18.28
CA THR A 323 -21.82 -16.68 -18.54
C THR A 323 -21.52 -17.12 -19.97
N VAL A 324 -21.17 -18.39 -20.16
CA VAL A 324 -20.99 -19.00 -21.48
C VAL A 324 -21.74 -20.33 -21.51
N ASP A 325 -22.68 -20.49 -22.43
CA ASP A 325 -23.52 -21.70 -22.57
C ASP A 325 -23.75 -22.08 -24.05
N GLU A 326 -24.43 -23.21 -24.30
CA GLU A 326 -24.87 -23.63 -25.64
C GLU A 326 -26.27 -23.12 -26.00
N HIS A 327 -26.89 -22.30 -25.14
CA HIS A 327 -28.30 -21.95 -25.28
C HIS A 327 -28.52 -20.79 -26.26
N ALA A 328 -28.94 -21.14 -27.47
CA ALA A 328 -29.46 -20.19 -28.44
C ALA A 328 -30.87 -19.72 -28.03
N ASP A 329 -31.02 -18.49 -27.54
CA ASP A 329 -32.32 -17.92 -27.17
C ASP A 329 -33.24 -17.88 -28.41
N PRO A 330 -34.37 -18.62 -28.43
CA PRO A 330 -35.24 -18.76 -29.61
C PRO A 330 -35.96 -17.46 -29.98
N ASP A 331 -36.01 -16.47 -29.08
CA ASP A 331 -36.51 -15.12 -29.39
C ASP A 331 -35.56 -14.39 -30.37
N PHE A 332 -34.31 -14.83 -30.46
CA PHE A 332 -33.24 -14.17 -31.20
C PHE A 332 -32.65 -15.02 -32.33
N TRP A 333 -32.37 -16.29 -32.07
CA TRP A 333 -31.68 -17.19 -32.98
C TRP A 333 -32.64 -18.18 -33.62
N THR A 334 -32.53 -18.37 -34.93
CA THR A 334 -33.39 -19.32 -35.66
C THR A 334 -32.97 -20.76 -35.34
N PRO A 335 -33.86 -21.76 -35.51
CA PRO A 335 -33.50 -23.16 -35.32
C PRO A 335 -32.28 -23.59 -36.15
N SER A 336 -32.19 -23.14 -37.41
CA SER A 336 -31.04 -23.44 -38.27
C SER A 336 -29.73 -22.84 -37.77
N GLU A 337 -29.77 -21.70 -37.07
CA GLU A 337 -28.57 -21.10 -36.48
C GLU A 337 -28.24 -21.76 -35.14
N ALA A 338 -29.24 -22.24 -34.40
CA ALA A 338 -29.02 -22.98 -33.16
C ALA A 338 -28.25 -24.31 -33.40
N ASP A 339 -28.36 -24.86 -34.62
CA ASP A 339 -27.60 -26.05 -35.04
C ASP A 339 -26.10 -25.76 -35.34
N ASP A 340 -25.72 -24.48 -35.49
CA ASP A 340 -24.32 -24.13 -35.70
C ASP A 340 -23.48 -24.44 -34.45
N PRO A 341 -22.23 -24.90 -34.59
CA PRO A 341 -21.35 -25.19 -33.47
C PRO A 341 -20.89 -23.88 -32.80
N ALA A 342 -21.70 -23.34 -31.88
CA ALA A 342 -21.48 -22.06 -31.22
C ALA A 342 -21.61 -22.15 -29.69
N LEU A 343 -20.88 -21.29 -28.98
CA LEU A 343 -21.22 -20.89 -27.59
C LEU A 343 -21.80 -19.48 -27.58
N TYR A 344 -22.65 -19.21 -26.59
CA TYR A 344 -23.33 -17.93 -26.39
C TYR A 344 -22.84 -17.27 -25.11
N VAL A 345 -22.44 -16.00 -25.21
CA VAL A 345 -21.99 -15.19 -24.09
C VAL A 345 -23.16 -14.38 -23.55
N HIS A 346 -23.41 -14.50 -22.25
CA HIS A 346 -24.45 -13.75 -21.55
C HIS A 346 -23.88 -13.06 -20.31
N ARG A 347 -24.56 -11.98 -19.88
CA ARG A 347 -24.35 -11.33 -18.57
C ARG A 347 -22.88 -11.05 -18.25
N MET A 348 -22.11 -10.59 -19.24
CA MET A 348 -20.73 -10.19 -19.03
C MET A 348 -20.68 -8.86 -18.26
N VAL A 349 -20.06 -8.85 -17.09
CA VAL A 349 -19.95 -7.68 -16.22
C VAL A 349 -18.51 -7.50 -15.75
N VAL A 350 -18.00 -6.28 -15.82
CA VAL A 350 -16.69 -5.90 -15.25
C VAL A 350 -16.87 -4.78 -14.25
N ARG A 351 -16.33 -4.94 -13.04
CA ARG A 351 -16.36 -3.94 -11.97
C ARG A 351 -15.59 -2.69 -12.40
N ARG A 352 -16.14 -1.51 -12.10
CA ARG A 352 -15.64 -0.26 -12.70
C ARG A 352 -14.29 0.20 -12.14
N ASP A 353 -13.97 -0.15 -10.91
CA ASP A 353 -12.70 0.16 -10.26
C ASP A 353 -11.50 -0.60 -10.87
N VAL A 354 -11.76 -1.66 -11.64
CA VAL A 354 -10.74 -2.35 -12.46
C VAL A 354 -10.91 -2.11 -13.97
N ALA A 355 -11.89 -1.30 -14.38
CA ALA A 355 -12.12 -0.99 -15.79
C ALA A 355 -10.99 -0.14 -16.39
N GLY A 356 -10.81 -0.22 -17.70
CA GLY A 356 -9.71 0.44 -18.43
C GLY A 356 -8.47 -0.42 -18.63
N GLN A 357 -8.50 -1.68 -18.16
CA GLN A 357 -7.43 -2.68 -18.34
C GLN A 357 -7.79 -3.74 -19.39
N ASP A 358 -8.74 -3.42 -20.28
CA ASP A 358 -9.27 -4.29 -21.34
C ASP A 358 -9.71 -5.71 -20.92
N LEU A 359 -10.12 -5.87 -19.65
CA LEU A 359 -10.54 -7.15 -19.08
C LEU A 359 -11.69 -7.81 -19.86
N GLY A 360 -12.62 -7.02 -20.41
CA GLY A 360 -13.70 -7.55 -21.25
C GLY A 360 -13.20 -8.23 -22.53
N SER A 361 -12.12 -7.71 -23.16
CA SER A 361 -11.48 -8.42 -24.29
C SER A 361 -10.88 -9.74 -23.85
N ALA A 362 -10.18 -9.75 -22.70
CA ALA A 362 -9.59 -10.96 -22.16
C ALA A 362 -10.63 -12.04 -21.86
N MET A 363 -11.80 -11.64 -21.32
CA MET A 363 -12.93 -12.54 -21.07
C MET A 363 -13.55 -13.08 -22.36
N LEU A 364 -13.70 -12.26 -23.40
CA LEU A 364 -14.20 -12.70 -24.71
C LEU A 364 -13.22 -13.63 -25.44
N ASP A 365 -11.92 -13.35 -25.35
CA ASP A 365 -10.87 -14.22 -25.90
C ASP A 365 -10.80 -15.54 -25.12
N TRP A 366 -10.97 -15.51 -23.79
CA TRP A 366 -11.13 -16.72 -22.99
C TRP A 366 -12.38 -17.53 -23.41
N ALA A 367 -13.53 -16.88 -23.60
CA ALA A 367 -14.75 -17.55 -24.04
C ALA A 367 -14.61 -18.17 -25.44
N GLY A 368 -13.83 -17.55 -26.34
CA GLY A 368 -13.46 -18.14 -27.63
C GLY A 368 -12.61 -19.41 -27.48
N ARG A 369 -11.61 -19.37 -26.59
CA ARG A 369 -10.81 -20.57 -26.25
C ARG A 369 -11.65 -21.67 -25.59
N GLU A 370 -12.64 -21.29 -24.78
CA GLU A 370 -13.61 -22.22 -24.20
C GLU A 370 -14.47 -22.88 -25.28
N ALA A 371 -15.00 -22.10 -26.21
CA ALA A 371 -15.76 -22.58 -27.36
C ALA A 371 -14.94 -23.60 -28.17
N LEU A 372 -13.68 -23.29 -28.50
CA LEU A 372 -12.79 -24.23 -29.17
C LEU A 372 -12.56 -25.52 -28.38
N ARG A 373 -12.39 -25.43 -27.04
CA ARG A 373 -12.20 -26.60 -26.18
C ARG A 373 -13.42 -27.52 -26.20
N GLN A 374 -14.61 -26.94 -26.33
CA GLN A 374 -15.89 -27.66 -26.45
C GLN A 374 -16.22 -28.06 -27.90
N GLY A 375 -15.28 -27.91 -28.84
CA GLY A 375 -15.47 -28.28 -30.25
C GLY A 375 -16.37 -27.33 -31.04
N LYS A 376 -16.69 -26.16 -30.48
CA LYS A 376 -17.46 -25.11 -31.14
C LYS A 376 -16.55 -24.24 -32.02
N GLN A 377 -17.11 -23.69 -33.10
CA GLN A 377 -16.40 -22.87 -34.08
C GLN A 377 -16.76 -21.38 -33.96
N LEU A 378 -17.89 -21.06 -33.33
CA LEU A 378 -18.41 -19.70 -33.21
C LEU A 378 -18.58 -19.29 -31.75
N LEU A 379 -18.43 -17.99 -31.51
CA LEU A 379 -18.84 -17.33 -30.29
C LEU A 379 -19.91 -16.29 -30.66
N ARG A 380 -21.06 -16.35 -30.00
CA ARG A 380 -22.25 -15.52 -30.27
C ARG A 380 -22.68 -14.74 -29.05
N LEU A 381 -23.34 -13.61 -29.27
CA LEU A 381 -23.97 -12.83 -28.20
C LEU A 381 -25.09 -11.96 -28.76
N ASP A 382 -26.02 -11.59 -27.89
CA ASP A 382 -26.98 -10.52 -28.11
C ASP A 382 -26.62 -9.29 -27.27
N ALA A 383 -26.58 -8.13 -27.92
CA ALA A 383 -26.32 -6.84 -27.32
C ALA A 383 -27.59 -5.98 -27.28
N TRP A 384 -27.56 -4.97 -26.39
CA TRP A 384 -28.64 -4.00 -26.24
C TRP A 384 -28.86 -3.21 -27.54
N ARG A 385 -30.10 -3.19 -28.06
CA ARG A 385 -30.39 -2.65 -29.40
C ARG A 385 -30.07 -1.16 -29.56
N SER A 386 -30.27 -0.37 -28.50
CA SER A 386 -30.06 1.08 -28.52
C SER A 386 -28.68 1.53 -28.03
N ASN A 387 -27.80 0.60 -27.63
CA ASN A 387 -26.48 0.93 -27.10
C ASN A 387 -25.41 0.85 -28.19
N ASP A 388 -25.30 1.89 -29.02
CA ASP A 388 -24.33 1.95 -30.13
C ASP A 388 -22.88 1.87 -29.66
N GLU A 389 -22.57 2.34 -28.45
CA GLU A 389 -21.21 2.26 -27.87
C GLU A 389 -20.85 0.80 -27.57
N LEU A 390 -21.78 0.03 -27.02
CA LEU A 390 -21.62 -1.40 -26.75
C LEU A 390 -21.54 -2.23 -28.05
N GLN A 391 -22.32 -1.88 -29.06
CA GLN A 391 -22.25 -2.55 -30.36
C GLN A 391 -20.89 -2.30 -31.04
N ARG A 392 -20.41 -1.06 -31.06
CA ARG A 392 -19.05 -0.72 -31.52
C ARG A 392 -17.97 -1.46 -30.73
N TYR A 393 -18.13 -1.55 -29.41
CA TYR A 393 -17.22 -2.31 -28.55
C TYR A 393 -17.04 -3.76 -29.00
N TYR A 394 -18.12 -4.45 -29.42
CA TYR A 394 -18.05 -5.81 -29.94
C TYR A 394 -17.46 -5.87 -31.36
N SER A 395 -17.85 -4.95 -32.25
CA SER A 395 -17.29 -4.88 -33.61
C SER A 395 -15.77 -4.66 -33.60
N ASP A 396 -15.26 -3.78 -32.74
CA ASP A 396 -13.82 -3.54 -32.53
C ASP A 396 -13.08 -4.77 -31.95
N ARG A 397 -13.81 -5.81 -31.55
CA ARG A 397 -13.29 -7.07 -31.02
C ARG A 397 -13.55 -8.25 -31.97
N GLY A 398 -13.74 -7.96 -33.25
CA GLY A 398 -13.84 -8.97 -34.31
C GLY A 398 -15.22 -9.61 -34.43
N PHE A 399 -16.23 -9.15 -33.68
CA PHE A 399 -17.60 -9.60 -33.88
C PHE A 399 -18.22 -8.93 -35.10
N VAL A 400 -18.86 -9.74 -35.94
CA VAL A 400 -19.67 -9.29 -37.07
C VAL A 400 -21.11 -9.19 -36.62
N HIS A 401 -21.76 -8.06 -36.91
CA HIS A 401 -23.20 -7.90 -36.70
C HIS A 401 -23.96 -8.79 -37.70
N VAL A 402 -24.84 -9.64 -37.18
CA VAL A 402 -25.64 -10.58 -38.00
C VAL A 402 -26.95 -9.93 -38.41
N ARG A 403 -27.71 -9.45 -37.42
CA ARG A 403 -28.99 -8.74 -37.59
C ARG A 403 -29.42 -8.09 -36.27
N THR A 404 -30.43 -7.24 -36.34
CA THR A 404 -31.14 -6.76 -35.15
C THR A 404 -32.56 -7.34 -35.13
N VAL A 405 -32.94 -7.99 -34.03
CA VAL A 405 -34.25 -8.61 -33.81
C VAL A 405 -35.01 -7.84 -32.74
N GLU A 406 -36.28 -7.53 -33.03
CA GLU A 406 -37.22 -6.97 -32.07
C GLU A 406 -38.09 -8.07 -31.48
N ALA A 407 -37.75 -8.51 -30.28
CA ALA A 407 -38.60 -9.40 -29.48
C ALA A 407 -39.43 -8.57 -28.49
N ALA A 408 -40.70 -8.93 -28.33
CA ALA A 408 -41.60 -8.27 -27.38
C ALA A 408 -41.02 -8.34 -25.96
N ASP A 409 -41.08 -7.23 -25.23
CA ASP A 409 -40.57 -7.11 -23.84
C ASP A 409 -39.08 -7.42 -23.63
N ARG A 410 -38.28 -7.43 -24.72
CA ARG A 410 -36.82 -7.61 -24.68
C ARG A 410 -36.14 -6.42 -25.31
N SER A 411 -35.27 -5.74 -24.57
CA SER A 411 -34.46 -4.62 -25.08
C SER A 411 -33.13 -5.04 -25.71
N SER A 412 -32.69 -6.28 -25.46
CA SER A 412 -31.60 -6.91 -26.21
C SER A 412 -32.08 -7.42 -27.57
N GLY A 413 -31.18 -7.52 -28.55
CA GLY A 413 -31.52 -8.07 -29.86
C GLY A 413 -30.60 -7.68 -31.01
N ALA A 414 -29.54 -6.90 -30.79
CA ALA A 414 -28.48 -6.73 -31.79
C ALA A 414 -27.55 -7.94 -31.72
N LEU A 415 -27.62 -8.83 -32.71
CA LEU A 415 -26.96 -10.13 -32.68
C LEU A 415 -25.59 -10.06 -33.33
N PHE A 416 -24.61 -10.65 -32.66
CA PHE A 416 -23.22 -10.64 -33.09
C PHE A 416 -22.63 -12.04 -33.07
N GLN A 417 -21.73 -12.31 -34.01
CA GLN A 417 -20.96 -13.54 -34.02
C GLN A 417 -19.49 -13.31 -34.38
N ARG A 418 -18.62 -14.17 -33.88
CA ARG A 418 -17.18 -14.17 -34.15
C ARG A 418 -16.68 -15.61 -34.26
N ALA A 419 -15.63 -15.83 -35.04
CA ALA A 419 -14.93 -17.12 -35.03
C ALA A 419 -14.31 -17.36 -33.65
N ALA A 420 -14.47 -18.58 -33.10
CA ALA A 420 -13.98 -18.92 -31.77
C ALA A 420 -12.45 -18.85 -31.64
N ASN A 421 -11.73 -18.99 -32.76
CA ASN A 421 -10.27 -18.86 -32.82
C ASN A 421 -9.75 -17.43 -32.94
N TYR A 422 -10.63 -16.42 -33.05
CA TYR A 422 -10.20 -15.03 -32.99
C TYR A 422 -9.73 -14.71 -31.58
N SER A 423 -8.56 -14.09 -31.48
CA SER A 423 -8.06 -13.46 -30.26
C SER A 423 -7.61 -12.06 -30.60
N ARG A 424 -8.05 -11.08 -29.81
CA ARG A 424 -7.56 -9.70 -29.91
C ARG A 424 -6.13 -9.59 -29.37
N GLY A 425 -5.86 -10.24 -28.23
CA GLY A 425 -4.54 -10.28 -27.61
C GLY A 425 -4.08 -9.01 -26.88
N ASP A 426 -4.92 -7.97 -26.83
CA ASP A 426 -4.62 -6.71 -26.13
C ASP A 426 -4.97 -6.73 -24.63
N GLY A 427 -5.78 -7.70 -24.19
CA GLY A 427 -6.21 -7.85 -22.80
C GLY A 427 -5.23 -8.66 -21.95
N PRO A 428 -5.31 -8.56 -20.60
CA PRO A 428 -4.47 -9.34 -19.69
C PRO A 428 -4.73 -10.84 -19.83
N GLU A 429 -3.74 -11.66 -19.48
CA GLU A 429 -3.91 -13.12 -19.46
C GLU A 429 -4.81 -13.54 -18.28
N LEU A 430 -5.82 -14.37 -18.55
CA LEU A 430 -6.67 -14.98 -17.52
C LEU A 430 -6.18 -16.39 -17.23
N LYS A 431 -5.60 -16.61 -16.04
CA LYS A 431 -5.17 -17.92 -15.60
C LYS A 431 -6.37 -18.72 -15.09
N ILE A 432 -6.56 -19.94 -15.59
CA ILE A 432 -7.66 -20.79 -15.14
C ILE A 432 -7.30 -21.36 -13.77
N GLU A 433 -8.19 -21.18 -12.80
CA GLU A 433 -8.11 -21.80 -11.49
C GLU A 433 -9.31 -22.74 -11.35
N LEU A 434 -9.04 -24.05 -11.38
CA LEU A 434 -10.08 -25.05 -11.15
C LEU A 434 -10.24 -25.22 -9.64
N PRO A 435 -11.47 -25.30 -9.11
CA PRO A 435 -11.68 -25.59 -7.69
C PRO A 435 -10.92 -26.87 -7.34
N ASP A 436 -10.19 -26.86 -6.21
CA ASP A 436 -9.57 -28.08 -5.68
C ASP A 436 -10.63 -29.17 -5.61
N SER A 437 -10.41 -30.25 -6.38
CA SER A 437 -11.25 -31.45 -6.34
C SER A 437 -11.10 -32.08 -4.96
N THR A 438 -11.91 -31.62 -4.01
CA THR A 438 -12.03 -32.18 -2.68
C THR A 438 -12.83 -33.47 -2.83
N HIS A 439 -12.11 -34.60 -2.81
CA HIS A 439 -12.66 -35.94 -2.58
C HIS A 439 -12.73 -36.23 -1.08
#